data_AF-A0AAI8HLF4-F1
#
_entry.id   AF-A0AAI8HLF4-F1
#
_cell.length_a   1.000
_cell.length_b   1.000
_cell.length_c   1.000
_cell.angle_alpha   90.00
_cell.angle_beta   90.00
_cell.angle_gamma   90.00
#
_symmetry.space_group_name_H-M   'P 1'
#
loop_
_entity.id
_entity.type
_entity.pdbx_description
1 polymer ?
#
loop_
_entity_poly.entity_id
_entity_poly.type
_entity_poly.pdbx_seq_one_letter_code
_entity_poly.pdbx_strand_id
1 'polypeptide(L)'
;MIGQLSNKKIFLSSFFIILICSLLFQFSISDKVLQSYYSSVGENTYDIGEKSVRTIVMFLQGFMIFTTFVEILIGGFLLFVAAFILGTKKPKKIYLLLYTLTSLISAFKMLILSVVNYLTADSSLIYSAGGTKLSLQLLDPFLLLSIAALYTAAGKLTDLSKGKRIILTGCFVLLKLFTIFFNYFMAGKI
;
A
#
# COMPACT_ATOMS: atom_id res chain seq x y z
N MET A 1 1.94 -29.82 -16.66
CA MET A 1 1.44 -29.54 -15.29
C MET A 1 2.15 -28.32 -14.75
N ILE A 2 1.50 -27.14 -14.74
CA ILE A 2 2.02 -26.00 -13.97
C ILE A 2 1.83 -26.39 -12.49
N GLY A 3 2.93 -26.70 -11.80
CA GLY A 3 2.89 -27.15 -10.41
C GLY A 3 2.18 -26.11 -9.54
N GLN A 4 1.19 -26.55 -8.75
CA GLN A 4 0.50 -25.67 -7.81
C GLN A 4 1.54 -25.03 -6.86
N LEU A 5 1.68 -23.71 -6.93
CA LEU A 5 2.53 -22.99 -5.99
C LEU A 5 1.96 -23.13 -4.58
N SER A 6 2.82 -23.43 -3.60
CA SER A 6 2.39 -23.48 -2.20
C SER A 6 2.08 -22.08 -1.67
N ASN A 7 1.16 -21.98 -0.71
CA ASN A 7 0.78 -20.72 -0.06
C ASN A 7 1.99 -19.94 0.48
N LYS A 8 3.03 -20.63 0.95
CA LYS A 8 4.28 -20.00 1.41
C LYS A 8 5.03 -19.32 0.26
N LYS A 9 5.13 -19.97 -0.90
CA LYS A 9 5.77 -19.40 -2.09
C LYS A 9 4.99 -18.19 -2.61
N ILE A 10 3.66 -18.29 -2.66
CA ILE A 10 2.77 -17.18 -3.06
C ILE A 10 2.92 -15.99 -2.13
N PHE A 11 2.92 -16.21 -0.82
CA PHE A 11 3.14 -15.15 0.16
C PHE A 11 4.50 -14.46 -0.09
N LEU A 12 5.57 -15.25 -0.19
CA LEU A 12 6.92 -14.71 -0.34
C LEU A 12 7.10 -13.94 -1.64
N SER A 13 6.59 -14.47 -2.77
CA SER A 13 6.65 -13.77 -4.05
C SER A 13 5.85 -12.47 -4.03
N SER A 14 4.64 -12.49 -3.45
CA SER A 14 3.81 -11.30 -3.34
C SER A 14 4.48 -10.24 -2.46
N PHE A 15 5.09 -10.67 -1.35
CA PHE A 15 5.83 -9.79 -0.45
C PHE A 15 7.01 -9.10 -1.15
N PHE A 16 7.82 -9.84 -1.92
CA PHE A 16 8.92 -9.25 -2.68
C PHE A 16 8.44 -8.29 -3.77
N ILE A 17 7.35 -8.62 -4.47
CA ILE A 17 6.77 -7.71 -5.46
C ILE A 17 6.31 -6.40 -4.80
N ILE A 18 5.60 -6.49 -3.67
CA ILE A 18 5.16 -5.31 -2.90
C ILE A 18 6.37 -4.44 -2.51
N LEU A 19 7.46 -5.07 -2.05
CA LEU A 19 8.68 -4.38 -1.66
C LEU A 19 9.32 -3.63 -2.83
N ILE A 20 9.44 -4.28 -4.00
CA ILE A 20 9.99 -3.66 -5.21
C ILE A 20 9.11 -2.50 -5.68
N CYS A 21 7.80 -2.69 -5.75
CA CYS A 21 6.87 -1.63 -6.15
C CYS A 21 6.92 -0.44 -5.18
N SER A 22 7.01 -0.71 -3.86
CA SER A 22 7.12 0.34 -2.84
C SER A 22 8.41 1.12 -2.97
N LEU A 23 9.55 0.44 -3.19
CA LEU A 23 10.83 1.08 -3.45
C LEU A 23 10.74 2.00 -4.67
N LEU A 24 10.33 1.47 -5.83
CA LEU A 24 10.23 2.24 -7.07
C LEU A 24 9.36 3.50 -6.89
N PHE A 25 8.22 3.34 -6.24
CA PHE A 25 7.32 4.45 -5.97
C PHE A 25 7.96 5.52 -5.07
N GLN A 26 8.60 5.12 -3.96
CA GLN A 26 9.26 6.07 -3.07
C GLN A 26 10.47 6.76 -3.72
N PHE A 27 11.22 6.05 -4.57
CA PHE A 27 12.26 6.64 -5.41
C PHE A 27 11.68 7.71 -6.34
N SER A 28 10.56 7.41 -7.02
CA SER A 28 9.93 8.36 -7.95
C SER A 28 9.46 9.65 -7.27
N ILE A 29 8.91 9.56 -6.05
CA ILE A 29 8.49 10.72 -5.27
C ILE A 29 9.72 11.55 -4.89
N SER A 30 10.75 10.88 -4.42
CA SER A 30 11.91 11.54 -3.84
C SER A 30 12.75 12.25 -4.87
N ASP A 31 12.88 11.68 -6.06
CA ASP A 31 13.50 12.36 -7.20
C ASP A 31 12.77 13.67 -7.50
N LYS A 32 11.43 13.65 -7.55
CA LYS A 32 10.63 14.86 -7.75
C LYS A 32 10.75 15.88 -6.61
N VAL A 33 10.70 15.44 -5.36
CA VAL A 33 10.86 16.31 -4.19
C VAL A 33 12.23 17.01 -4.22
N LEU A 34 13.29 16.27 -4.54
CA LEU A 34 14.63 16.84 -4.64
C LEU A 34 14.74 17.81 -5.82
N GLN A 35 14.22 17.47 -7.00
CA GLN A 35 14.19 18.39 -8.15
C GLN A 35 13.42 19.68 -7.85
N SER A 36 12.26 19.57 -7.18
CA SER A 36 11.47 20.73 -6.77
C SER A 36 12.21 21.60 -5.75
N TYR A 37 12.91 20.98 -4.79
CA TYR A 37 13.75 21.70 -3.83
C TYR A 37 14.90 22.44 -4.53
N TYR A 38 15.71 21.75 -5.34
CA TYR A 38 16.89 22.36 -5.98
C TYR A 38 16.51 23.48 -6.97
N SER A 39 15.39 23.34 -7.68
CA SER A 39 14.88 24.41 -8.55
C SER A 39 14.42 25.65 -7.77
N SER A 40 14.09 25.52 -6.49
CA SER A 40 13.66 26.64 -5.65
C SER A 40 14.80 27.39 -4.93
N VAL A 41 15.93 26.73 -4.65
CA VAL A 41 17.01 27.27 -3.80
C VAL A 41 18.12 27.98 -4.59
N GLY A 42 18.21 27.79 -5.92
CA GLY A 42 19.23 28.41 -6.78
C GLY A 42 20.66 27.92 -6.52
N GLU A 43 21.58 28.19 -7.45
CA GLU A 43 22.96 27.63 -7.46
C GLU A 43 23.84 27.99 -6.23
N ASN A 44 23.52 29.03 -5.47
CA ASN A 44 24.42 29.62 -4.47
C ASN A 44 24.36 29.03 -3.04
N THR A 45 23.52 28.02 -2.77
CA THR A 45 23.34 27.44 -1.42
C THR A 45 23.68 25.94 -1.33
N TYR A 46 24.37 25.42 -2.34
CA TYR A 46 24.39 23.99 -2.67
C TYR A 46 25.07 23.06 -1.64
N ASP A 47 26.11 23.45 -0.92
CA ASP A 47 27.06 22.43 -0.44
C ASP A 47 26.75 21.77 0.92
N ILE A 48 26.13 22.49 1.87
CA ILE A 48 25.83 21.96 3.22
C ILE A 48 24.37 21.53 3.35
N GLY A 49 23.43 22.25 2.72
CA GLY A 49 22.00 21.95 2.78
C GLY A 49 21.60 20.72 1.97
N GLU A 50 22.26 20.45 0.83
CA GLU A 50 21.95 19.34 -0.06
C GLU A 50 22.08 17.97 0.63
N LYS A 51 23.20 17.72 1.31
CA LYS A 51 23.43 16.44 1.99
C LYS A 51 22.38 16.19 3.07
N SER A 52 22.07 17.20 3.87
CA SER A 52 21.04 17.09 4.92
C SER A 52 19.65 16.82 4.35
N VAL A 53 19.24 17.54 3.31
CA VAL A 53 17.93 17.34 2.65
C VAL A 53 17.83 15.96 2.03
N ARG A 54 18.88 15.51 1.31
CA ARG A 54 18.94 14.17 0.72
C ARG A 54 18.84 13.08 1.79
N THR A 55 19.52 13.23 2.92
CA THR A 55 19.42 12.30 4.05
C THR A 55 18.02 12.27 4.65
N ILE A 56 17.38 13.41 4.85
CA ILE A 56 16.00 13.48 5.37
C ILE A 56 15.04 12.76 4.42
N VAL A 57 15.16 13.03 3.11
CA VAL A 57 14.31 12.39 2.10
C VAL A 57 14.51 10.87 2.08
N MET A 58 15.75 10.38 2.12
CA MET A 58 16.03 8.93 2.20
C MET A 58 15.49 8.32 3.50
N PHE A 59 15.59 9.01 4.63
CA PHE A 59 15.04 8.55 5.90
C PHE A 59 13.51 8.41 5.84
N LEU A 60 12.83 9.41 5.27
CA LEU A 60 11.37 9.37 5.07
C LEU A 60 10.96 8.22 4.13
N GLN A 61 11.68 8.00 3.02
CA GLN A 61 11.43 6.84 2.15
C GLN A 61 11.53 5.52 2.91
N GLY A 62 12.61 5.34 3.68
CA GLY A 62 12.84 4.14 4.47
C GLY A 62 11.71 3.91 5.48
N PHE A 63 11.27 4.97 6.15
CA PHE A 63 10.13 4.92 7.05
C PHE A 63 8.83 4.55 6.32
N MET A 64 8.55 5.15 5.16
CA MET A 64 7.34 4.83 4.38
C MET A 64 7.32 3.36 3.94
N ILE A 65 8.45 2.82 3.47
CA ILE A 65 8.56 1.40 3.13
C ILE A 65 8.34 0.52 4.37
N PHE A 66 8.91 0.92 5.51
CA PHE A 66 8.70 0.22 6.77
C PHE A 66 7.23 0.18 7.18
N THR A 67 6.50 1.30 7.05
CA THR A 67 5.07 1.35 7.37
C THR A 67 4.23 0.41 6.50
N THR A 68 4.61 0.17 5.23
CA THR A 68 3.94 -0.83 4.38
C THR A 68 4.04 -2.24 4.99
N PHE A 69 5.17 -2.63 5.57
CA PHE A 69 5.31 -3.93 6.23
C PHE A 69 4.46 -4.03 7.48
N VAL A 70 4.48 -2.97 8.30
CA VAL A 70 3.67 -2.90 9.51
C VAL A 70 2.18 -2.98 9.17
N GLU A 71 1.74 -2.29 8.10
CA GLU A 71 0.36 -2.36 7.62
C GLU A 71 -0.05 -3.79 7.26
N ILE A 72 0.80 -4.54 6.54
CA ILE A 72 0.50 -5.93 6.16
C ILE A 72 0.34 -6.82 7.40
N LEU A 73 1.20 -6.65 8.39
CA LEU A 73 1.16 -7.42 9.64
C LEU A 73 -0.10 -7.10 10.45
N ILE A 74 -0.38 -5.81 10.67
CA ILE A 74 -1.56 -5.36 11.41
C ILE A 74 -2.84 -5.76 10.70
N GLY A 75 -2.93 -5.49 9.39
CA GLY A 75 -4.10 -5.84 8.59
C GLY A 75 -4.37 -7.34 8.55
N GLY A 76 -3.33 -8.16 8.37
CA GLY A 76 -3.44 -9.61 8.44
C GLY A 76 -3.89 -10.11 9.82
N PHE A 77 -3.42 -9.47 10.89
CA PHE A 77 -3.83 -9.77 12.26
C PHE A 77 -5.30 -9.41 12.51
N LEU A 78 -5.75 -8.22 12.08
CA LEU A 78 -7.14 -7.78 12.26
C LEU A 78 -8.12 -8.66 11.49
N LEU A 79 -7.77 -9.09 10.26
CA LEU A 79 -8.56 -10.07 9.53
C LEU A 79 -8.62 -11.41 10.26
N PHE A 80 -7.51 -11.86 10.85
CA PHE A 80 -7.50 -13.08 11.66
C PHE A 80 -8.43 -12.96 12.87
N VAL A 81 -8.38 -11.85 13.62
CA VAL A 81 -9.27 -11.63 14.78
C VAL A 81 -10.73 -11.63 14.35
N ALA A 82 -11.08 -10.90 13.29
CA ALA A 82 -12.44 -10.89 12.76
C ALA A 82 -12.90 -12.30 12.36
N ALA A 83 -12.07 -13.05 11.65
CA ALA A 83 -12.41 -14.40 11.22
C ALA A 83 -12.49 -15.40 12.39
N PHE A 84 -11.66 -15.22 13.42
CA PHE A 84 -11.70 -15.98 14.66
C PHE A 84 -13.04 -15.79 15.39
N ILE A 85 -13.51 -14.55 15.52
CA ILE A 85 -14.84 -14.23 16.07
C ILE A 85 -15.95 -14.89 15.22
N LEU A 86 -15.77 -14.94 13.90
CA LEU A 86 -16.69 -15.63 12.99
C LEU A 86 -16.59 -17.17 13.04
N GLY A 87 -15.71 -17.73 13.88
CA GLY A 87 -15.59 -19.16 14.15
C GLY A 87 -14.76 -19.96 13.13
N THR A 88 -13.83 -19.32 12.41
CA THR A 88 -12.86 -20.04 11.56
C THR A 88 -11.92 -20.89 12.40
N LYS A 89 -11.51 -22.05 11.87
CA LYS A 89 -10.39 -22.84 12.45
C LYS A 89 -9.09 -22.68 11.68
N LYS A 90 -9.06 -21.81 10.67
CA LYS A 90 -7.88 -21.63 9.81
C LYS A 90 -6.78 -20.87 10.56
N PRO A 91 -5.50 -21.22 10.31
CA PRO A 91 -4.40 -20.61 11.03
C PRO A 91 -4.15 -19.16 10.58
N LYS A 92 -3.62 -18.33 11.48
CA LYS A 92 -3.28 -16.91 11.26
C LYS A 92 -2.54 -16.61 9.94
N LYS A 93 -1.65 -17.53 9.50
CA LYS A 93 -0.88 -17.39 8.25
C LYS A 93 -1.75 -17.26 6.99
N ILE A 94 -2.98 -17.79 7.01
CA ILE A 94 -3.92 -17.65 5.89
C ILE A 94 -4.42 -16.22 5.78
N TYR A 95 -4.72 -15.57 6.90
CA TYR A 95 -5.20 -14.19 6.94
C TYR A 95 -4.11 -13.18 6.62
N LEU A 96 -2.87 -13.48 7.04
CA LEU A 96 -1.69 -12.75 6.59
C LEU A 96 -1.52 -12.86 5.07
N LEU A 97 -1.66 -14.07 4.50
CA LEU A 97 -1.63 -14.27 3.05
C LEU A 97 -2.77 -13.50 2.36
N LEU A 98 -4.00 -13.57 2.86
CA LEU A 98 -5.14 -12.84 2.30
C LEU A 98 -4.86 -11.34 2.25
N TYR A 99 -4.40 -10.75 3.36
CA TYR A 99 -4.10 -9.33 3.40
C TYR A 99 -2.93 -8.97 2.45
N THR A 100 -1.90 -9.82 2.38
CA THR A 100 -0.78 -9.65 1.44
C THR A 100 -1.26 -9.64 -0.01
N LEU A 101 -2.15 -10.56 -0.40
CA LEU A 101 -2.72 -10.60 -1.75
C LEU A 101 -3.54 -9.35 -2.07
N THR A 102 -4.29 -8.82 -1.10
CA THR A 102 -5.01 -7.54 -1.30
C THR A 102 -4.06 -6.35 -1.38
N SER A 103 -2.94 -6.39 -0.66
CA SER A 103 -1.91 -5.34 -0.66
C SER A 103 -1.09 -5.36 -1.95
N LEU A 104 -0.96 -6.52 -2.59
CA LEU A 104 -0.32 -6.66 -3.91
C LEU A 104 -1.04 -5.83 -4.97
N ILE A 105 -2.37 -5.75 -4.91
CA ILE A 105 -3.16 -4.91 -5.82
C ILE A 105 -2.83 -3.43 -5.61
N SER A 106 -2.73 -2.98 -4.36
CA SER A 106 -2.27 -1.62 -4.03
C SER A 106 -0.82 -1.38 -4.48
N ALA A 107 0.04 -2.40 -4.45
CA ALA A 107 1.40 -2.29 -4.97
C ALA A 107 1.45 -2.06 -6.49
N PHE A 108 0.54 -2.67 -7.25
CA PHE A 108 0.41 -2.36 -8.68
C PHE A 108 -0.02 -0.91 -8.93
N LYS A 109 -0.89 -0.35 -8.09
CA LYS A 109 -1.20 1.09 -8.12
C LYS A 109 0.06 1.93 -7.91
N MET A 110 0.86 1.61 -6.90
CA MET A 110 2.12 2.31 -6.62
C MET A 110 3.10 2.22 -7.79
N LEU A 111 3.18 1.06 -8.45
CA LEU A 111 4.00 0.90 -9.66
C LEU A 111 3.53 1.82 -10.79
N ILE A 112 2.22 1.89 -11.05
CA ILE A 112 1.67 2.78 -12.09
C ILE A 112 1.96 4.23 -11.75
N LEU A 113 1.73 4.65 -10.50
CA LEU A 113 2.04 6.02 -10.07
C LEU A 113 3.54 6.32 -10.18
N SER A 114 4.40 5.34 -9.89
CA SER A 114 5.85 5.48 -10.08
C SER A 114 6.21 5.75 -11.54
N VAL A 115 5.61 5.01 -12.48
CA VAL A 115 5.81 5.21 -13.92
C VAL A 115 5.28 6.58 -14.35
N VAL A 116 4.10 6.97 -13.88
CA VAL A 116 3.51 8.30 -14.17
C VAL A 116 4.40 9.42 -13.66
N ASN A 117 4.92 9.31 -12.42
CA ASN A 117 5.86 10.29 -11.88
C ASN A 117 7.14 10.37 -12.72
N TYR A 118 7.71 9.24 -13.11
CA TYR A 118 8.91 9.20 -13.95
C TYR A 118 8.69 9.82 -15.33
N LEU A 119 7.53 9.59 -15.95
CA LEU A 119 7.22 10.10 -17.29
C LEU A 119 6.73 11.56 -17.28
N THR A 120 6.24 12.06 -16.16
CA THR A 120 5.75 13.44 -16.05
C THR A 120 6.93 14.38 -15.83
N ALA A 121 7.31 15.14 -16.86
CA ALA A 121 8.43 16.07 -16.84
C ALA A 121 8.27 17.24 -15.86
N ASP A 122 7.04 17.62 -15.51
CA ASP A 122 6.78 18.67 -14.53
C ASP A 122 7.06 18.17 -13.10
N SER A 123 8.13 18.66 -12.49
CA SER A 123 8.56 18.28 -11.14
C SER A 123 7.63 18.80 -10.03
N SER A 124 6.79 19.81 -10.31
CA SER A 124 5.79 20.33 -9.36
C SER A 124 4.59 19.38 -9.19
N LEU A 125 4.36 18.51 -10.17
CA LEU A 125 3.28 17.52 -10.14
C LEU A 125 3.78 16.19 -9.58
N ILE A 126 3.56 15.99 -8.28
CA ILE A 126 3.86 14.74 -7.58
C ILE A 126 2.58 13.92 -7.43
N TYR A 127 2.48 12.84 -8.20
CA TYR A 127 1.38 11.89 -8.06
C TYR A 127 1.67 10.94 -6.89
N SER A 128 1.07 11.26 -5.75
CA SER A 128 1.14 10.48 -4.52
C SER A 128 0.00 9.45 -4.42
N ALA A 129 0.15 8.49 -3.50
CA ALA A 129 -0.88 7.49 -3.23
C ALA A 129 -2.08 8.06 -2.44
N GLY A 130 -1.89 9.22 -1.79
CA GLY A 130 -2.91 9.97 -1.04
C GLY A 130 -2.74 11.47 -1.28
N GLY A 131 -3.85 12.18 -1.55
CA GLY A 131 -3.83 13.60 -1.94
C GLY A 131 -4.91 13.99 -2.95
N THR A 132 -5.68 13.03 -3.46
CA THR A 132 -6.85 13.28 -4.30
C THR A 132 -8.10 13.58 -3.45
N LYS A 133 -9.12 14.18 -4.07
CA LYS A 133 -10.44 14.37 -3.46
C LYS A 133 -10.93 13.05 -2.83
N LEU A 134 -11.55 13.12 -1.65
CA LEU A 134 -12.06 11.95 -0.92
C LEU A 134 -12.89 11.00 -1.80
N SER A 135 -13.73 11.54 -2.68
CA SER A 135 -14.55 10.76 -3.62
C SER A 135 -13.72 9.89 -4.57
N LEU A 136 -12.58 10.38 -5.05
CA LEU A 136 -11.66 9.63 -5.92
C LEU A 136 -10.95 8.52 -5.16
N GLN A 137 -10.69 8.70 -3.86
CA GLN A 137 -10.07 7.66 -3.02
C GLN A 137 -11.06 6.53 -2.71
N LEU A 138 -12.34 6.87 -2.49
CA LEU A 138 -13.39 5.88 -2.21
C LEU A 138 -13.77 5.04 -3.44
N LEU A 139 -13.70 5.65 -4.64
CA LEU A 139 -13.99 4.98 -5.91
C LEU A 139 -12.73 4.51 -6.64
N ASP A 140 -11.62 4.37 -5.92
CA ASP A 140 -10.37 3.89 -6.48
C ASP A 140 -10.56 2.46 -7.04
N PRO A 141 -10.34 2.24 -8.35
CA PRO A 141 -10.50 0.92 -8.95
C PRO A 141 -9.62 -0.15 -8.28
N PHE A 142 -8.45 0.22 -7.76
CA PHE A 142 -7.59 -0.71 -7.04
C PHE A 142 -8.19 -1.11 -5.68
N LEU A 143 -8.87 -0.19 -4.99
CA LEU A 143 -9.58 -0.51 -3.76
C LEU A 143 -10.73 -1.50 -4.04
N LEU A 144 -11.54 -1.22 -5.07
CA LEU A 144 -12.64 -2.09 -5.47
C LEU A 144 -12.16 -3.49 -5.87
N LEU A 145 -11.05 -3.56 -6.63
CA LEU A 145 -10.40 -4.82 -6.97
C LEU A 145 -9.89 -5.56 -5.74
N SER A 146 -9.29 -4.87 -4.76
CA SER A 146 -8.84 -5.48 -3.50
C SER A 146 -10.01 -6.08 -2.70
N ILE A 147 -11.16 -5.41 -2.66
CA ILE A 147 -12.38 -5.92 -2.00
C ILE A 147 -12.87 -7.20 -2.67
N ALA A 148 -12.98 -7.19 -4.01
CA ALA A 148 -13.42 -8.34 -4.78
C ALA A 148 -12.45 -9.53 -4.66
N ALA A 149 -11.14 -9.24 -4.72
CA ALA A 149 -10.08 -10.22 -4.55
C ALA A 149 -10.12 -10.85 -3.15
N LEU A 150 -10.32 -10.05 -2.10
CA LEU A 150 -10.44 -10.57 -0.74
C LEU A 150 -11.60 -11.54 -0.61
N TYR A 151 -12.79 -11.14 -1.06
CA TYR A 151 -13.99 -11.98 -0.96
C TYR A 151 -13.78 -13.32 -1.68
N THR A 152 -13.22 -13.26 -2.89
CA THR A 152 -12.97 -14.45 -3.71
C THR A 152 -11.88 -15.34 -3.11
N ALA A 153 -10.76 -14.77 -2.68
CA ALA A 153 -9.65 -15.50 -2.08
C ALA A 153 -10.04 -16.10 -0.72
N ALA A 154 -10.82 -15.37 0.10
CA ALA A 154 -11.37 -15.89 1.34
C ALA A 154 -12.24 -17.13 1.08
N GLY A 155 -13.02 -17.13 0.00
CA GLY A 155 -13.82 -18.28 -0.39
C GLY A 155 -13.04 -19.54 -0.77
N LYS A 156 -11.79 -19.38 -1.22
CA LYS A 156 -10.91 -20.50 -1.58
C LYS A 156 -9.99 -20.92 -0.43
N LEU A 157 -9.54 -19.96 0.38
CA LEU A 157 -8.49 -20.17 1.39
C LEU A 157 -9.02 -20.38 2.80
N THR A 158 -10.27 -19.98 3.07
CA THR A 158 -10.92 -20.13 4.37
C THR A 158 -12.07 -21.15 4.34
N ASP A 159 -12.56 -21.51 5.53
CA ASP A 159 -13.74 -22.35 5.76
C ASP A 159 -15.01 -21.53 6.00
N LEU A 160 -14.98 -20.22 5.76
CA LEU A 160 -16.11 -19.33 6.03
C LEU A 160 -17.24 -19.50 5.00
N SER A 161 -18.49 -19.55 5.48
CA SER A 161 -19.69 -19.52 4.64
C SER A 161 -19.84 -18.17 3.93
N LYS A 162 -20.68 -18.12 2.87
CA LYS A 162 -20.93 -16.91 2.08
C LYS A 162 -21.22 -15.67 2.95
N GLY A 163 -22.14 -15.79 3.92
CA GLY A 163 -22.50 -14.69 4.82
C GLY A 163 -21.33 -14.22 5.69
N LYS A 164 -20.56 -15.16 6.27
CA LYS A 164 -19.38 -14.82 7.08
C LYS A 164 -18.27 -14.18 6.26
N ARG A 165 -18.10 -14.58 4.99
CA ARG A 165 -17.14 -13.93 4.07
C ARG A 165 -17.52 -12.48 3.77
N ILE A 166 -18.81 -12.18 3.62
CA ILE A 166 -19.28 -10.79 3.46
C ILE A 166 -18.90 -9.96 4.69
N ILE A 167 -19.10 -10.47 5.90
CA ILE A 167 -18.72 -9.78 7.13
C ILE A 167 -17.21 -9.55 7.18
N LEU A 168 -16.39 -10.57 6.88
CA LEU A 168 -14.93 -10.44 6.84
C LEU A 168 -14.47 -9.38 5.82
N THR A 169 -15.08 -9.37 4.63
CA THR A 169 -14.81 -8.35 3.62
C THR A 169 -15.26 -6.96 4.09
N GLY A 170 -16.38 -6.85 4.80
CA GLY A 170 -16.82 -5.61 5.45
C GLY A 170 -15.79 -5.08 6.45
N CYS A 171 -15.21 -5.96 7.28
CA CYS A 171 -14.12 -5.57 8.19
C CYS A 171 -12.91 -5.00 7.43
N PHE A 172 -12.51 -5.64 6.33
CA PHE A 172 -11.44 -5.10 5.47
C PHE A 172 -11.77 -3.73 4.91
N VAL A 173 -13.00 -3.54 4.43
CA VAL A 173 -13.46 -2.23 3.91
C VAL A 173 -13.38 -1.18 5.00
N LEU A 174 -13.86 -1.48 6.21
CA LEU A 174 -13.79 -0.55 7.35
C LEU A 174 -12.34 -0.16 7.68
N LEU A 175 -11.40 -1.11 7.64
CA LEU A 175 -9.97 -0.82 7.83
C LEU A 175 -9.45 0.15 6.75
N LYS A 176 -9.78 -0.09 5.49
CA LYS A 176 -9.35 0.80 4.39
C LYS A 176 -10.00 2.18 4.46
N LEU A 177 -11.28 2.25 4.82
CA LEU A 177 -11.96 3.52 5.06
C LEU A 177 -11.30 4.30 6.19
N PHE A 178 -10.99 3.65 7.31
CA PHE A 178 -10.28 4.28 8.43
C PHE A 178 -8.95 4.87 7.97
N THR A 179 -8.14 4.13 7.21
CA THR A 179 -6.88 4.63 6.65
C THR A 179 -7.10 5.81 5.70
N ILE A 180 -8.09 5.74 4.80
CA ILE A 180 -8.41 6.81 3.85
C ILE A 180 -8.82 8.09 4.59
N PHE A 181 -9.74 7.99 5.55
CA PHE A 181 -10.20 9.14 6.34
C PHE A 181 -9.06 9.72 7.16
N PHE A 182 -8.28 8.87 7.84
CA PHE A 182 -7.13 9.33 8.62
C PHE A 182 -6.14 10.11 7.74
N ASN A 183 -5.76 9.58 6.58
CA ASN A 183 -4.85 10.26 5.66
C ASN A 183 -5.45 11.56 5.12
N TYR A 184 -6.74 11.59 4.79
CA TYR A 184 -7.41 12.79 4.29
C TYR A 184 -7.46 13.92 5.33
N PHE A 185 -7.84 13.60 6.57
CA PHE A 185 -7.91 14.60 7.64
C PHE A 185 -6.54 15.06 8.14
N MET A 186 -5.53 14.20 8.09
CA MET A 186 -4.16 14.58 8.46
C MET A 186 -3.49 15.43 7.37
N ALA A 187 -3.78 15.18 6.08
CA ALA A 187 -3.24 15.97 4.97
C ALA A 187 -3.73 17.43 4.96
N GLY A 188 -4.89 17.74 5.55
CA GLY A 188 -5.40 19.11 5.66
C GLY A 188 -4.93 19.88 6.90
N LYS A 189 -4.09 19.28 7.75
CA LYS A 189 -3.56 19.89 8.99
C LYS A 189 -2.06 20.18 8.96
N ILE A 190 -1.41 19.96 7.81
CA ILE A 190 -0.01 20.28 7.53
C ILE A 190 -0.01 21.36 6.45
#